data_AF-A0A7W3J8K2-F1
#
_entry.id   AF-A0A7W3J8K2-F1
#
_cell.length_a   1.000
_cell.length_b   1.000
_cell.length_c   1.000
_cell.angle_alpha   90.00
_cell.angle_beta   90.00
_cell.angle_gamma   90.00
#
_symmetry.space_group_name_H-M   'P 1'
#
loop_
_entity.id
_entity.type
_entity.pdbx_description
1 polymer ?
#
loop_
_entity_poly.entity_id
_entity_poly.type
_entity_poly.pdbx_seq_one_letter_code
_entity_poly.pdbx_strand_id
1 'polypeptide(L)'
;MSPRHAPLAAHGVGSSQDLPLPFDLVLQAGAVTVVLSFLVVSFLWRTPREGAVRPLPARWDAVLRSPWWRGPARAVVLALALYTVGNALLGPADETNPAAHLVFVWLWVGLVPVSVLLGPVWRGVNPLRTLHAGLCRLLRVPVTGLRPLAGPDDRGWGHWPAAVALLAFVWLELVAPDRTDPRLIGTWLTAYAVVQLGAGLVRGESWFARGDGFEMYSELAGRLSVLGRDDAGRYVLRSPLAGLTTAGFTTAGLTKAGLSTAALARGTIAFVAVWWGSTIFDSASGSPLWAGFAQSTGAPELVATAGLVGVCVLVAGSLRWTTRRADIALPLVPIAAGYTLAHYASLLVVEGPRGLWLLVGQWAPGADGGSSGFVAPDVAVPDPAVIAVVQVVCIVLGHLVGVLAAHDRALRAAPGRQHTLVLADELPGVLLMVVYTWAGLFLLFAA
;
A
#
# COMPACT_ATOMS: atom_id res chain seq x y z
N MET A 1 -3.31 -27.18 33.15
CA MET A 1 -3.04 -25.73 33.10
C MET A 1 -2.28 -25.47 31.81
N SER A 2 -2.99 -25.05 30.77
CA SER A 2 -2.43 -24.81 29.44
C SER A 2 -1.66 -23.49 29.41
N PRO A 3 -0.49 -23.40 28.74
CA PRO A 3 0.20 -22.14 28.57
C PRO A 3 -0.62 -21.26 27.63
N ARG A 4 -0.88 -20.04 28.08
CA ARG A 4 -1.55 -18.98 27.32
C ARG A 4 -0.72 -18.64 26.09
N HIS A 5 -1.38 -18.54 24.94
CA HIS A 5 -0.86 -17.95 23.72
C HIS A 5 -0.15 -16.64 24.06
N ALA A 6 1.16 -16.59 23.83
CA ALA A 6 1.83 -15.30 23.71
C ALA A 6 1.26 -14.66 22.43
N PRO A 7 0.63 -13.48 22.49
CA PRO A 7 0.35 -12.75 21.27
C PRO A 7 1.69 -12.54 20.58
N LEU A 8 1.78 -12.85 19.28
CA LEU A 8 2.88 -12.42 18.42
C LEU A 8 3.29 -11.03 18.86
N ALA A 9 4.52 -10.92 19.38
CA ALA A 9 5.04 -9.73 20.03
C ALA A 9 4.59 -8.51 19.24
N ALA A 10 3.74 -7.69 19.88
CA ALA A 10 3.13 -6.53 19.29
C ALA A 10 4.27 -5.63 18.77
N HIS A 11 4.49 -5.74 17.46
CA HIS A 11 5.41 -4.96 16.64
C HIS A 11 6.89 -5.22 16.94
N GLY A 12 7.60 -5.73 15.91
CA GLY A 12 9.05 -5.82 15.91
C GLY A 12 9.63 -4.44 16.21
N VAL A 13 10.28 -4.34 17.37
CA VAL A 13 10.74 -3.14 18.11
C VAL A 13 9.62 -2.44 18.89
N GLY A 14 9.81 -2.39 20.22
CA GLY A 14 8.93 -1.74 21.18
C GLY A 14 8.66 -0.27 20.88
N SER A 15 7.68 0.28 21.58
CA SER A 15 7.20 1.65 21.42
C SER A 15 8.38 2.62 21.27
N SER A 16 8.38 3.41 20.19
CA SER A 16 9.33 4.48 19.88
C SER A 16 9.24 5.67 20.84
N GLN A 17 8.86 5.43 22.10
CA GLN A 17 8.72 6.42 23.17
C GLN A 17 10.08 6.98 23.61
N ASP A 18 11.19 6.29 23.30
CA ASP A 18 12.55 6.79 23.50
C ASP A 18 13.01 7.63 22.28
N LEU A 19 12.31 8.73 21.99
CA LEU A 19 12.87 9.72 21.08
C LEU A 19 14.09 10.37 21.75
N PRO A 20 15.23 10.51 21.03
CA PRO A 20 16.33 11.36 21.49
C PRO A 20 15.99 12.86 21.48
N LEU A 21 14.77 13.24 21.07
CA LEU A 21 14.29 14.61 20.93
C LEU A 21 12.98 14.82 21.70
N PRO A 22 12.76 16.00 22.33
CA PRO A 22 11.51 16.34 22.99
C PRO A 22 10.31 16.17 22.05
N PHE A 23 9.29 15.42 22.48
CA PHE A 23 8.10 15.11 21.69
C PHE A 23 7.42 16.36 21.11
N ASP A 24 7.29 17.43 21.91
CA ASP A 24 6.73 18.71 21.47
C ASP A 24 7.50 19.33 20.30
N LEU A 25 8.83 19.20 20.29
CA LEU A 25 9.66 19.72 19.20
C LEU A 25 9.46 18.93 17.91
N VAL A 26 9.25 17.61 17.99
CA VAL A 26 8.99 16.79 16.81
C VAL A 26 7.63 17.11 16.19
N LEU A 27 6.59 17.28 17.03
CA LEU A 27 5.28 17.73 16.57
C LEU A 27 5.34 19.10 15.89
N GLN A 28 6.02 20.06 16.52
CA GLN A 28 6.19 21.41 15.99
C GLN A 28 7.01 21.40 14.70
N ALA A 29 8.13 20.67 14.66
CA ALA A 29 8.98 20.56 13.48
C ALA A 29 8.24 19.93 12.30
N GLY A 30 7.43 18.90 12.54
CA GLY A 30 6.57 18.29 11.51
C GLY A 30 5.58 19.29 10.92
N ALA A 31 4.81 19.98 11.78
CA ALA A 31 3.84 20.98 11.35
C ALA A 31 4.51 22.14 10.60
N VAL A 32 5.60 22.69 11.14
CA VAL A 32 6.38 23.77 10.52
C VAL A 32 6.95 23.33 9.18
N THR A 33 7.44 22.11 9.05
CA THR A 33 7.99 21.60 7.79
C THR A 33 6.94 21.59 6.68
N VAL A 34 5.71 21.16 6.98
CA VAL A 34 4.61 21.18 6.00
C VAL A 34 4.24 22.61 5.61
N VAL A 35 4.11 23.52 6.58
CA VAL A 35 3.81 24.93 6.32
C VAL A 35 4.92 25.57 5.48
N LEU A 36 6.18 25.42 5.85
CA LEU A 36 7.31 25.97 5.11
C LEU A 36 7.42 25.37 3.71
N SER A 37 7.19 24.06 3.56
CA SER A 37 7.18 23.42 2.23
C SER A 37 6.12 24.04 1.32
N PHE A 38 4.91 24.26 1.85
CA PHE A 38 3.83 24.90 1.10
C PHE A 38 4.18 26.35 0.72
N LEU A 39 4.73 27.13 1.67
CA LEU A 39 5.14 28.50 1.41
C LEU A 39 6.22 28.57 0.31
N VAL A 40 7.28 27.76 0.43
CA VAL A 40 8.37 27.69 -0.55
C VAL A 40 7.82 27.34 -1.94
N VAL A 41 6.93 26.36 -2.02
CA VAL A 41 6.32 25.93 -3.28
C VAL A 41 5.44 27.02 -3.88
N SER A 42 4.62 27.66 -3.05
CA SER A 42 3.76 28.77 -3.46
C SER A 42 4.56 29.95 -4.03
N PHE A 43 5.80 30.17 -3.57
CA PHE A 43 6.65 31.24 -4.12
C PHE A 43 7.44 30.81 -5.36
N LEU A 44 8.02 29.62 -5.35
CA LEU A 44 8.98 29.14 -6.37
C LEU A 44 8.33 28.43 -7.56
N TRP A 45 7.09 27.97 -7.43
CA TRP A 45 6.43 27.09 -8.39
C TRP A 45 5.12 27.70 -8.90
N ARG A 46 5.20 28.84 -9.59
CA ARG A 46 4.01 29.60 -10.04
C ARG A 46 3.33 29.06 -11.30
N THR A 47 3.99 28.17 -12.02
CA THR A 47 3.49 27.57 -13.27
C THR A 47 3.58 26.06 -13.19
N PRO A 48 2.63 25.31 -13.79
CA PRO A 48 2.73 23.87 -13.89
C PRO A 48 4.08 23.45 -14.47
N ARG A 49 4.77 22.49 -13.86
CA ARG A 49 6.02 21.94 -14.42
C ARG A 49 5.73 20.61 -15.09
N GLU A 50 6.16 20.52 -16.35
CA GLU A 50 6.27 19.22 -17.00
C GLU A 50 7.41 18.45 -16.34
N GLY A 51 7.07 17.32 -15.71
CA GLY A 51 8.08 16.47 -15.09
C GLY A 51 9.01 15.91 -16.15
N ALA A 52 10.32 15.92 -15.90
CA ALA A 52 11.30 15.39 -16.84
C ALA A 52 11.05 13.88 -17.03
N VAL A 53 10.81 13.48 -18.27
CA VAL A 53 10.74 12.07 -18.70
C VAL A 53 11.89 11.82 -19.67
N ARG A 54 12.72 10.83 -19.39
CA ARG A 54 13.87 10.45 -20.21
C ARG A 54 13.75 8.97 -20.57
N PRO A 55 13.84 8.59 -21.85
CA PRO A 55 13.82 7.17 -22.22
C PRO A 55 15.01 6.44 -21.60
N LEU A 56 14.79 5.19 -21.14
CA LEU A 56 15.92 4.36 -20.75
C LEU A 56 16.80 4.06 -21.98
N PRO A 57 18.13 3.93 -21.82
CA PRO A 57 18.98 3.43 -22.89
C PRO A 57 18.47 2.08 -23.40
N ALA A 58 18.45 1.89 -24.72
CA ALA A 58 17.81 0.74 -25.39
C ALA A 58 18.23 -0.63 -24.82
N ARG A 59 19.49 -0.78 -24.42
CA ARG A 59 20.00 -2.01 -23.76
C ARG A 59 19.26 -2.35 -22.47
N TRP A 60 19.02 -1.36 -21.62
CA TRP A 60 18.38 -1.54 -20.33
C TRP A 60 16.88 -1.74 -20.48
N ASP A 61 16.25 -0.99 -21.40
CA ASP A 61 14.85 -1.22 -21.78
C ASP A 61 14.63 -2.65 -22.31
N ALA A 62 15.52 -3.14 -23.18
CA ALA A 62 15.44 -4.50 -23.71
C ALA A 62 15.59 -5.57 -22.61
N VAL A 63 16.55 -5.41 -21.69
CA VAL A 63 16.73 -6.33 -20.55
C VAL A 63 15.50 -6.35 -19.64
N LEU A 64 14.98 -5.17 -19.26
CA LEU A 64 13.80 -5.07 -18.39
C LEU A 64 12.51 -5.54 -19.09
N ARG A 65 12.44 -5.48 -20.43
CA ARG A 65 11.32 -6.01 -21.21
C ARG A 65 11.42 -7.51 -21.49
N SER A 66 12.60 -8.09 -21.34
CA SER A 66 12.84 -9.46 -21.75
C SER A 66 12.04 -10.47 -20.91
N PRO A 67 11.51 -11.54 -21.53
CA PRO A 67 10.79 -12.59 -20.82
C PRO A 67 11.68 -13.43 -19.90
N TRP A 68 13.03 -13.38 -20.06
CA TRP A 68 13.96 -14.29 -19.38
C TRP A 68 13.84 -14.28 -17.85
N TRP A 69 13.60 -13.11 -17.25
CA TRP A 69 13.43 -12.98 -15.80
C TRP A 69 11.96 -12.97 -15.37
N ARG A 70 11.05 -12.53 -16.25
CA ARG A 70 9.62 -12.38 -15.94
C ARG A 70 8.93 -13.72 -15.74
N GLY A 71 9.26 -14.71 -16.57
CA GLY A 71 8.74 -16.08 -16.44
C GLY A 71 9.12 -16.71 -15.11
N PRO A 72 10.43 -16.79 -14.78
CA PRO A 72 10.91 -17.27 -13.49
C PRO A 72 10.32 -16.49 -12.31
N ALA A 73 10.28 -15.15 -12.36
CA ALA A 73 9.71 -14.35 -11.28
C ALA A 73 8.23 -14.67 -11.02
N ARG A 74 7.42 -14.81 -12.09
CA ARG A 74 6.02 -15.24 -11.96
C ARG A 74 5.91 -16.65 -11.37
N ALA A 75 6.77 -17.57 -11.80
CA ALA A 75 6.78 -18.94 -11.29
C ALA A 75 7.14 -18.98 -9.81
N VAL A 76 8.15 -18.22 -9.38
CA VAL A 76 8.56 -18.10 -7.96
C VAL A 76 7.44 -17.50 -7.12
N VAL A 77 6.84 -16.38 -7.55
CA VAL A 77 5.75 -15.75 -6.79
C VAL A 77 4.51 -16.64 -6.74
N LEU A 78 4.19 -17.36 -7.82
CA LEU A 78 3.11 -18.35 -7.81
C LEU A 78 3.42 -19.52 -6.87
N ALA A 79 4.64 -20.06 -6.91
CA ALA A 79 5.06 -21.13 -6.02
C ALA A 79 4.99 -20.69 -4.56
N LEU A 80 5.46 -19.47 -4.24
CA LEU A 80 5.34 -18.87 -2.91
C LEU A 80 3.88 -18.71 -2.51
N ALA A 81 3.01 -18.21 -3.38
CA ALA A 81 1.58 -18.04 -3.07
C ALA A 81 0.89 -19.38 -2.78
N LEU A 82 1.14 -20.41 -3.60
CA LEU A 82 0.60 -21.76 -3.39
C LEU A 82 1.17 -22.39 -2.11
N TYR A 83 2.47 -22.19 -1.85
CA TYR A 83 3.13 -22.65 -0.63
C TYR A 83 2.54 -21.98 0.60
N THR A 84 2.32 -20.66 0.59
CA THR A 84 1.69 -19.91 1.69
C THR A 84 0.30 -20.45 1.96
N VAL A 85 -0.56 -20.59 0.95
CA VAL A 85 -1.93 -21.11 1.14
C VAL A 85 -1.91 -22.56 1.62
N GLY A 86 -1.04 -23.40 1.04
CA GLY A 86 -0.89 -24.79 1.45
C GLY A 86 -0.46 -24.94 2.90
N ASN A 87 0.57 -24.19 3.33
CA ASN A 87 1.02 -24.18 4.73
C ASN A 87 -0.01 -23.57 5.66
N ALA A 88 -0.69 -22.50 5.26
CA ALA A 88 -1.72 -21.86 6.05
C ALA A 88 -2.89 -22.81 6.39
N LEU A 89 -3.31 -23.63 5.41
CA LEU A 89 -4.44 -24.53 5.56
C LEU A 89 -4.07 -25.92 6.14
N LEU A 90 -2.92 -26.46 5.75
CA LEU A 90 -2.52 -27.84 6.04
C LEU A 90 -1.31 -27.95 6.96
N GLY A 91 -0.54 -26.88 7.12
CA GLY A 91 0.66 -26.83 7.94
C GLY A 91 0.38 -26.65 9.44
N PRO A 92 1.44 -26.43 10.25
CA PRO A 92 1.32 -26.20 11.69
C PRO A 92 0.42 -25.00 12.00
N ALA A 93 -0.35 -25.08 13.09
CA ALA A 93 -1.21 -23.99 13.55
C ALA A 93 -0.52 -23.09 14.60
N ASP A 94 0.80 -23.21 14.73
CA ASP A 94 1.62 -22.45 15.68
C ASP A 94 2.49 -21.39 14.97
N GLU A 95 3.32 -20.70 15.74
CA GLU A 95 4.19 -19.61 15.28
C GLU A 95 5.28 -20.06 14.29
N THR A 96 5.45 -21.36 14.04
CA THR A 96 6.39 -21.87 13.04
C THR A 96 5.85 -21.77 11.62
N ASN A 97 4.57 -21.43 11.46
CA ASN A 97 3.94 -21.24 10.17
C ASN A 97 4.33 -19.89 9.53
N PRO A 98 4.92 -19.86 8.32
CA PRO A 98 5.36 -18.62 7.68
C PRO A 98 4.22 -17.77 7.10
N ALA A 99 2.97 -18.25 7.11
CA ALA A 99 1.86 -17.59 6.42
C ALA A 99 1.66 -16.14 6.85
N ALA A 100 1.67 -15.86 8.16
CA ALA A 100 1.51 -14.51 8.69
C ALA A 100 2.63 -13.57 8.22
N HIS A 101 3.89 -14.00 8.29
CA HIS A 101 5.04 -13.21 7.82
C HIS A 101 4.99 -12.94 6.31
N LEU A 102 4.69 -13.95 5.51
CA LEU A 102 4.63 -13.81 4.05
C LEU A 102 3.50 -12.85 3.62
N VAL A 103 2.38 -12.84 4.34
CA VAL A 103 1.21 -11.99 4.01
C VAL A 103 1.35 -10.58 4.59
N PHE A 104 1.56 -10.45 5.90
CA PHE A 104 1.56 -9.14 6.56
C PHE A 104 2.89 -8.41 6.44
N VAL A 105 4.03 -9.12 6.41
CA VAL A 105 5.34 -8.46 6.32
C VAL A 105 5.79 -8.32 4.86
N TRP A 106 5.81 -9.41 4.11
CA TRP A 106 6.36 -9.36 2.75
C TRP A 106 5.37 -8.79 1.73
N LEU A 107 4.14 -9.29 1.71
CA LEU A 107 3.13 -8.84 0.75
C LEU A 107 2.57 -7.46 1.11
N TRP A 108 2.17 -7.21 2.35
CA TRP A 108 1.57 -5.93 2.73
C TRP A 108 2.60 -4.82 2.88
N VAL A 109 3.61 -5.01 3.73
CA VAL A 109 4.61 -3.97 3.97
C VAL A 109 5.66 -3.92 2.86
N GLY A 110 6.24 -5.07 2.49
CA GLY A 110 7.32 -5.16 1.51
C GLY A 110 6.93 -4.73 0.09
N LEU A 111 5.66 -4.84 -0.29
CA LEU A 111 5.21 -4.45 -1.63
C LEU A 111 5.31 -2.93 -1.88
N VAL A 112 5.17 -2.08 -0.86
CA VAL A 112 5.29 -0.62 -1.00
C VAL A 112 6.70 -0.19 -1.39
N PRO A 113 7.77 -0.46 -0.63
CA PRO A 113 9.11 -0.02 -0.99
C PRO A 113 9.56 -0.63 -2.33
N VAL A 114 9.24 -1.90 -2.59
CA VAL A 114 9.54 -2.52 -3.89
C VAL A 114 8.83 -1.79 -5.02
N SER A 115 7.57 -1.40 -4.83
CA SER A 115 6.82 -0.66 -5.86
C SER A 115 7.34 0.77 -6.04
N VAL A 116 7.66 1.47 -4.95
CA VAL A 116 8.26 2.81 -5.00
C VAL A 116 9.61 2.78 -5.72
N LEU A 117 10.41 1.73 -5.55
CA LEU A 117 11.72 1.62 -6.19
C LEU A 117 11.63 1.16 -7.66
N LEU A 118 10.83 0.14 -7.95
CA LEU A 118 10.83 -0.57 -9.24
C LEU A 118 9.61 -0.31 -10.13
N GLY A 119 8.66 0.50 -9.65
CA GLY A 119 7.38 0.76 -10.31
C GLY A 119 6.34 -0.31 -9.95
N PRO A 120 5.22 -0.41 -10.68
CA PRO A 120 4.13 -1.33 -10.34
C PRO A 120 4.52 -2.79 -10.62
N VAL A 121 5.17 -3.42 -9.64
CA VAL A 121 5.72 -4.78 -9.77
C VAL A 121 4.63 -5.85 -9.71
N TRP A 122 3.58 -5.66 -8.90
CA TRP A 122 2.62 -6.72 -8.60
C TRP A 122 1.91 -7.20 -9.86
N ARG A 123 1.47 -6.28 -10.73
CA ARG A 123 0.85 -6.62 -12.03
C ARG A 123 1.70 -7.58 -12.86
N GLY A 124 3.02 -7.46 -12.77
CA GLY A 124 3.98 -8.29 -13.50
C GLY A 124 4.09 -9.72 -12.95
N VAL A 125 3.95 -9.90 -11.64
CA VAL A 125 4.19 -11.17 -10.92
C VAL A 125 2.94 -11.73 -10.24
N ASN A 126 1.78 -11.07 -10.37
CA ASN A 126 0.54 -11.40 -9.67
C ASN A 126 0.19 -12.90 -9.89
N PRO A 127 0.17 -13.70 -8.81
CA PRO A 127 -0.10 -15.14 -8.92
C PRO A 127 -1.51 -15.39 -9.45
N LEU A 128 -2.48 -14.53 -9.15
CA LEU A 128 -3.86 -14.67 -9.61
C LEU A 128 -4.00 -14.43 -11.12
N ARG A 129 -3.24 -13.49 -11.70
CA ARG A 129 -3.17 -13.33 -13.16
C ARG A 129 -2.57 -14.56 -13.83
N THR A 130 -1.58 -15.19 -13.20
CA THR A 130 -0.93 -16.40 -13.72
C THR A 130 -1.88 -17.60 -13.66
N LEU A 131 -2.58 -17.79 -12.55
CA LEU A 131 -3.62 -18.81 -12.38
C LEU A 131 -4.79 -18.58 -13.33
N HIS A 132 -5.26 -17.34 -13.49
CA HIS A 132 -6.31 -16.98 -14.44
C HIS A 132 -5.95 -17.37 -15.88
N ALA A 133 -4.75 -17.01 -16.34
CA ALA A 133 -4.31 -17.38 -17.68
C ALA A 133 -4.24 -18.91 -17.88
N GLY A 134 -3.77 -19.65 -16.87
CA GLY A 134 -3.77 -21.12 -16.87
C GLY A 134 -5.18 -21.70 -16.91
N LEU A 135 -6.10 -21.15 -16.12
CA LEU A 135 -7.48 -21.58 -16.04
C LEU A 135 -8.25 -21.29 -17.33
N CYS A 136 -8.07 -20.12 -17.93
CA CYS A 136 -8.60 -19.78 -19.25
C CYS A 136 -8.12 -20.77 -20.32
N ARG A 137 -6.83 -21.15 -20.29
CA ARG A 137 -6.26 -22.14 -21.21
C ARG A 137 -6.88 -23.53 -21.01
N LEU A 138 -7.04 -23.95 -19.76
CA LEU A 138 -7.63 -25.24 -19.40
C LEU A 138 -9.11 -25.33 -19.80
N LEU A 139 -9.88 -24.29 -19.49
CA LEU A 139 -11.31 -24.19 -19.77
C LEU A 139 -11.62 -23.78 -21.22
N ARG A 140 -10.60 -23.46 -22.03
CA ARG A 140 -10.73 -22.94 -23.40
C ARG A 140 -11.59 -21.68 -23.50
N VAL A 141 -11.49 -20.81 -22.50
CA VAL A 141 -12.19 -19.51 -22.40
C VAL A 141 -11.20 -18.40 -22.77
N PRO A 142 -11.62 -17.32 -23.47
CA PRO A 142 -10.74 -16.20 -23.76
C PRO A 142 -10.23 -15.52 -22.48
N VAL A 143 -8.96 -15.12 -22.47
CA VAL A 143 -8.32 -14.38 -21.36
C VAL A 143 -8.98 -13.00 -21.14
N THR A 144 -9.68 -12.49 -22.15
CA THR A 144 -10.52 -11.28 -22.05
C THR A 144 -11.81 -11.50 -21.26
N GLY A 145 -12.10 -12.73 -20.84
CA GLY A 145 -13.27 -13.10 -20.04
C GLY A 145 -14.52 -13.39 -20.87
N LEU A 146 -15.53 -13.96 -20.20
CA LEU A 146 -16.82 -14.33 -20.79
C LEU A 146 -17.72 -13.12 -21.09
N ARG A 147 -17.59 -12.06 -20.30
CA ARG A 147 -18.25 -10.76 -20.43
C ARG A 147 -17.18 -9.66 -20.25
N PRO A 148 -16.33 -9.46 -21.27
CA PRO A 148 -15.24 -8.49 -21.20
C PRO A 148 -15.75 -7.12 -20.81
N LEU A 149 -14.97 -6.38 -20.02
CA LEU A 149 -15.25 -4.99 -19.69
C LEU A 149 -15.25 -4.15 -20.99
N ALA A 150 -16.42 -3.64 -21.39
CA ALA A 150 -16.59 -2.91 -22.64
C ALA A 150 -16.14 -1.44 -22.50
N GLY A 151 -14.83 -1.21 -22.58
CA GLY A 151 -14.26 0.13 -22.67
C GLY A 151 -14.30 0.99 -21.38
N PRO A 152 -14.04 2.31 -21.50
CA PRO A 152 -13.95 3.25 -20.38
C PRO A 152 -15.26 3.55 -19.64
N ASP A 153 -16.38 3.32 -20.33
CA ASP A 153 -17.72 3.70 -19.88
C ASP A 153 -18.58 2.50 -19.45
N ASP A 154 -18.02 1.29 -19.38
CA ASP A 154 -18.75 0.14 -18.83
C ASP A 154 -19.07 0.42 -17.35
N ARG A 155 -20.37 0.47 -17.07
CA ARG A 155 -20.97 1.11 -15.90
C ARG A 155 -20.46 0.51 -14.58
N GLY A 156 -19.76 1.34 -13.80
CA GLY A 156 -20.24 1.66 -12.44
C GLY A 156 -19.24 1.61 -11.30
N TRP A 157 -18.14 0.86 -11.40
CA TRP A 157 -17.42 0.47 -10.18
C TRP A 157 -16.03 1.10 -10.03
N GLY A 158 -15.37 1.52 -11.12
CA GLY A 158 -14.03 2.11 -11.05
C GLY A 158 -13.08 1.25 -10.20
N HIS A 159 -12.43 1.85 -9.20
CA HIS A 159 -11.56 1.20 -8.23
C HIS A 159 -12.25 0.83 -6.89
N TRP A 160 -13.58 0.94 -6.79
CA TRP A 160 -14.29 0.52 -5.58
C TRP A 160 -14.08 -0.94 -5.21
N PRO A 161 -14.07 -1.92 -6.15
CA PRO A 161 -13.81 -3.30 -5.76
C PRO A 161 -12.42 -3.48 -5.16
N ALA A 162 -11.41 -2.78 -5.66
CA ALA A 162 -10.07 -2.79 -5.06
C ALA A 162 -10.07 -2.14 -3.66
N ALA A 163 -10.85 -1.06 -3.45
CA ALA A 163 -10.97 -0.42 -2.14
C ALA A 163 -11.67 -1.33 -1.12
N VAL A 164 -12.71 -2.06 -1.53
CA VAL A 164 -13.39 -3.06 -0.70
C VAL A 164 -12.48 -4.26 -0.41
N ALA A 165 -11.75 -4.74 -1.42
CA ALA A 165 -10.77 -5.79 -1.26
C ALA A 165 -9.66 -5.40 -0.27
N LEU A 166 -9.17 -4.16 -0.35
CA LEU A 166 -8.22 -3.63 0.61
C LEU A 166 -8.84 -3.49 2.01
N LEU A 167 -10.09 -3.00 2.12
CA LEU A 167 -10.78 -2.88 3.41
C LEU A 167 -10.94 -4.25 4.08
N ALA A 168 -11.30 -5.28 3.31
CA ALA A 168 -11.41 -6.65 3.79
C ALA A 168 -10.05 -7.22 4.25
N PHE A 169 -8.96 -6.81 3.59
CA PHE A 169 -7.60 -7.19 3.98
C PHE A 169 -7.19 -6.51 5.30
N VAL A 170 -7.33 -5.19 5.40
CA VAL A 170 -6.95 -4.47 6.62
C VAL A 170 -7.89 -4.78 7.79
N TRP A 171 -9.13 -5.22 7.53
CA TRP A 171 -10.00 -5.77 8.57
C TRP A 171 -9.46 -7.10 9.11
N LEU A 172 -9.01 -8.00 8.23
CA LEU A 172 -8.31 -9.22 8.65
C LEU A 172 -7.07 -8.88 9.49
N GLU A 173 -6.29 -7.91 9.03
CA GLU A 173 -5.06 -7.50 9.69
C GLU A 173 -5.31 -6.82 11.04
N LEU A 174 -6.31 -5.96 11.17
CA LEU A 174 -6.45 -5.05 12.32
C LEU A 174 -7.55 -5.44 13.31
N VAL A 175 -8.56 -6.18 12.86
CA VAL A 175 -9.80 -6.38 13.63
C VAL A 175 -10.15 -7.84 13.84
N ALA A 176 -9.84 -8.71 12.88
CA ALA A 176 -10.26 -10.10 12.95
C ALA A 176 -9.77 -10.81 14.24
N PRO A 177 -10.64 -11.59 14.90
CA PRO A 177 -10.23 -12.46 15.99
C PRO A 177 -9.19 -13.44 15.50
N ASP A 178 -8.17 -13.69 16.33
CA ASP A 178 -7.09 -14.62 15.99
C ASP A 178 -6.47 -14.31 14.61
N ARG A 179 -6.33 -13.02 14.26
CA ARG A 179 -5.77 -12.52 12.98
C ARG A 179 -4.44 -13.13 12.53
N THR A 180 -3.71 -13.75 13.44
CA THR A 180 -2.44 -14.44 13.17
C THR A 180 -2.57 -15.96 13.02
N ASP A 181 -3.77 -16.53 13.21
CA ASP A 181 -4.06 -17.95 12.96
C ASP A 181 -3.81 -18.27 11.48
N PRO A 182 -2.88 -19.18 11.16
CA PRO A 182 -2.62 -19.58 9.79
C PRO A 182 -3.86 -20.05 9.04
N ARG A 183 -4.81 -20.73 9.70
CA ARG A 183 -6.01 -21.26 9.03
C ARG A 183 -6.95 -20.15 8.60
N LEU A 184 -7.12 -19.13 9.44
CA LEU A 184 -7.87 -17.93 9.09
C LEU A 184 -7.25 -17.23 7.89
N ILE A 185 -5.92 -17.04 7.90
CA ILE A 185 -5.18 -16.42 6.79
C ILE A 185 -5.34 -17.24 5.51
N GLY A 186 -5.16 -18.55 5.57
CA GLY A 186 -5.30 -19.46 4.42
C GLY A 186 -6.71 -19.46 3.85
N THR A 187 -7.73 -19.44 4.71
CA THR A 187 -9.14 -19.37 4.32
C THR A 187 -9.44 -18.03 3.64
N TRP A 188 -8.96 -16.92 4.20
CA TRP A 188 -9.13 -15.60 3.61
C TRP A 188 -8.43 -15.48 2.26
N LEU A 189 -7.17 -15.94 2.14
CA LEU A 189 -6.43 -15.94 0.87
C LEU A 189 -7.13 -16.79 -0.19
N THR A 190 -7.70 -17.93 0.19
CA THR A 190 -8.46 -18.80 -0.71
C THR A 190 -9.74 -18.12 -1.17
N ALA A 191 -10.50 -17.52 -0.25
CA ALA A 191 -11.71 -16.76 -0.58
C ALA A 191 -11.39 -15.57 -1.50
N TYR A 192 -10.32 -14.82 -1.20
CA TYR A 192 -9.80 -13.74 -2.03
C TYR A 192 -9.46 -14.24 -3.44
N ALA A 193 -8.70 -15.32 -3.55
CA ALA A 193 -8.34 -15.92 -4.83
C ALA A 193 -9.58 -16.36 -5.64
N VAL A 194 -10.55 -17.01 -5.01
CA VAL A 194 -11.80 -17.44 -5.67
C VAL A 194 -12.59 -16.25 -6.21
N VAL A 195 -12.77 -15.18 -5.41
CA VAL A 195 -13.48 -13.97 -5.84
C VAL A 195 -12.77 -13.32 -7.01
N GLN A 196 -11.45 -13.14 -6.92
CA GLN A 196 -10.66 -12.46 -7.95
C GLN A 196 -10.53 -13.26 -9.23
N LEU A 197 -10.36 -14.59 -9.15
CA LEU A 197 -10.33 -15.49 -10.30
C LEU A 197 -11.70 -15.58 -10.96
N GLY A 198 -12.78 -15.72 -10.18
CA GLY A 198 -14.15 -15.72 -10.70
C GLY A 198 -14.48 -14.43 -11.44
N ALA A 199 -14.17 -13.28 -10.84
CA ALA A 199 -14.33 -11.99 -11.49
C ALA A 199 -13.43 -11.84 -12.73
N GLY A 200 -12.19 -12.37 -12.70
CA GLY A 200 -11.30 -12.43 -13.85
C GLY A 200 -11.82 -13.32 -15.00
N LEU A 201 -12.44 -14.46 -14.70
CA LEU A 201 -13.08 -15.33 -15.72
C LEU A 201 -14.27 -14.63 -16.37
N VAL A 202 -15.05 -13.89 -15.59
CA VAL A 202 -16.21 -13.15 -16.11
C VAL A 202 -15.78 -11.90 -16.86
N ARG A 203 -14.92 -11.06 -16.28
CA ARG A 203 -14.61 -9.69 -16.76
C ARG A 203 -13.29 -9.56 -17.53
N GLY A 204 -12.47 -10.61 -17.52
CA GLY A 204 -11.17 -10.67 -18.17
C GLY A 204 -9.99 -10.24 -17.29
N GLU A 205 -8.78 -10.37 -17.83
CA GLU A 205 -7.53 -9.98 -17.16
C GLU A 205 -7.43 -8.49 -16.78
N SER A 206 -8.28 -7.63 -17.37
CA SER A 206 -8.40 -6.22 -17.01
C SER A 206 -9.06 -6.02 -15.65
N TRP A 207 -9.79 -7.02 -15.13
CA TRP A 207 -10.38 -6.98 -13.79
C TRP A 207 -9.33 -6.71 -12.71
N PHE A 208 -8.19 -7.41 -12.75
CA PHE A 208 -7.16 -7.27 -11.73
C PHE A 208 -6.65 -5.83 -11.63
N ALA A 209 -6.57 -5.09 -12.73
CA ALA A 209 -6.16 -3.68 -12.68
C ALA A 209 -7.19 -2.74 -12.01
N ARG A 210 -8.42 -3.20 -11.78
CA ARG A 210 -9.54 -2.41 -11.23
C ARG A 210 -10.00 -2.90 -9.86
N GLY A 211 -10.00 -4.22 -9.66
CA GLY A 211 -10.59 -4.87 -8.50
C GLY A 211 -9.62 -5.65 -7.61
N ASP A 212 -8.37 -5.84 -8.02
CA ASP A 212 -7.35 -6.42 -7.14
C ASP A 212 -6.75 -5.35 -6.26
N GLY A 213 -6.98 -5.49 -4.95
CA GLY A 213 -6.47 -4.59 -3.93
C GLY A 213 -4.95 -4.46 -3.96
N PHE A 214 -4.21 -5.57 -4.09
CA PHE A 214 -2.74 -5.56 -4.10
C PHE A 214 -2.17 -5.06 -5.43
N GLU A 215 -2.85 -5.31 -6.55
CA GLU A 215 -2.46 -4.71 -7.83
C GLU A 215 -2.65 -3.19 -7.81
N MET A 216 -3.79 -2.70 -7.29
CA MET A 216 -4.03 -1.27 -7.12
C MET A 216 -3.05 -0.63 -6.13
N TYR A 217 -2.74 -1.33 -5.03
CA TYR A 217 -1.76 -0.91 -4.03
C TYR A 217 -0.37 -0.71 -4.65
N SER A 218 0.12 -1.71 -5.38
CA SER A 218 1.39 -1.64 -6.10
C SER A 218 1.36 -0.61 -7.23
N GLU A 219 0.23 -0.45 -7.93
CA GLU A 219 0.05 0.54 -8.99
C GLU A 219 0.18 1.98 -8.44
N LEU A 220 -0.52 2.29 -7.35
CA LEU A 220 -0.44 3.60 -6.72
C LEU A 220 0.95 3.85 -6.14
N ALA A 221 1.50 2.94 -5.32
CA ALA A 221 2.87 3.09 -4.80
C ALA A 221 3.91 3.26 -5.92
N GLY A 222 3.76 2.49 -7.01
CA GLY A 222 4.62 2.56 -8.20
C GLY A 222 4.57 3.87 -8.98
N ARG A 223 3.57 4.73 -8.74
CA ARG A 223 3.54 6.10 -9.30
C ARG A 223 4.66 6.98 -8.76
N LEU A 224 5.14 6.69 -7.56
CA LEU A 224 6.27 7.40 -6.95
C LEU A 224 7.62 6.97 -7.54
N SER A 225 7.66 5.86 -8.29
CA SER A 225 8.91 5.36 -8.83
C SER A 225 9.49 6.25 -9.91
N VAL A 226 10.81 6.44 -9.80
CA VAL A 226 11.65 7.04 -10.83
C VAL A 226 11.63 6.18 -12.10
N LEU A 227 11.41 4.87 -11.99
CA LEU A 227 11.25 3.98 -13.12
C LEU A 227 9.77 3.91 -13.54
N GLY A 228 9.46 4.48 -14.71
CA GLY A 228 8.14 4.47 -15.31
C GLY A 228 8.07 3.65 -16.60
N ARG A 229 6.88 3.64 -17.22
CA ARG A 229 6.69 3.13 -18.58
C ARG A 229 5.89 4.10 -19.43
N ASP A 230 6.48 4.49 -20.54
CA ASP A 230 5.94 4.48 -21.90
C ASP A 230 4.45 4.19 -22.20
N ASP A 231 3.76 4.98 -23.04
CA ASP A 231 2.47 4.62 -23.65
C ASP A 231 2.68 3.46 -24.65
N ALA A 232 3.87 3.41 -25.27
CA ALA A 232 4.34 2.26 -26.07
C ALA A 232 4.90 1.13 -25.20
N GLY A 233 4.87 1.26 -23.86
CA GLY A 233 5.32 0.25 -22.90
C GLY A 233 6.83 0.17 -22.69
N ARG A 234 7.62 1.13 -23.18
CA ARG A 234 9.08 1.22 -22.94
C ARG A 234 9.37 1.82 -21.58
N TYR A 235 10.45 1.39 -20.95
CA TYR A 235 10.89 1.93 -19.67
C TYR A 235 11.46 3.36 -19.84
N VAL A 236 11.14 4.22 -18.88
CA VAL A 236 11.60 5.61 -18.83
C VAL A 236 12.02 5.97 -17.41
N LEU A 237 13.01 6.87 -17.28
CA LEU A 237 13.28 7.57 -16.04
C LEU A 237 12.38 8.80 -15.95
N ARG A 238 11.73 9.00 -14.81
CA ARG A 238 10.83 10.12 -14.56
C ARG A 238 11.02 10.66 -13.15
N SER A 239 10.59 11.89 -12.89
CA SER A 239 10.44 12.34 -11.50
C SER A 239 9.20 11.70 -10.84
N PRO A 240 9.19 11.49 -9.51
CA PRO A 240 8.00 10.99 -8.80
C PRO A 240 6.75 11.86 -9.07
N LEU A 241 6.93 13.18 -9.14
CA LEU A 241 5.86 14.13 -9.44
C LEU A 241 5.26 13.90 -10.83
N ALA A 242 6.08 13.56 -11.84
CA ALA A 242 5.58 13.21 -13.17
C ALA A 242 4.61 12.01 -13.11
N GLY A 243 4.89 11.03 -12.26
CA GLY A 243 4.05 9.83 -12.09
C GLY A 243 2.72 10.07 -11.38
N LEU A 244 2.59 11.20 -10.68
CA LEU A 244 1.37 11.65 -10.01
C LEU A 244 0.49 12.53 -10.91
N THR A 245 0.96 12.89 -12.10
CA THR A 245 0.17 13.67 -13.06
C THR A 245 -0.70 12.77 -13.93
N THR A 246 -1.94 13.20 -14.19
CA THR A 246 -2.87 12.50 -15.10
C THR A 246 -2.45 12.58 -16.57
N ALA A 247 -1.65 13.59 -16.93
CA ALA A 247 -1.20 13.85 -18.30
C ALA A 247 0.07 13.07 -18.68
N GLY A 248 0.82 12.58 -17.68
CA GLY A 248 2.18 12.07 -17.91
C GLY A 248 2.28 10.59 -18.27
N PHE A 249 1.34 9.75 -17.86
CA PHE A 249 1.34 8.35 -18.28
C PHE A 249 0.01 7.67 -18.04
N THR A 250 -0.54 7.15 -19.13
CA THR A 250 -1.27 5.91 -19.07
C THR A 250 -0.21 4.85 -18.80
N THR A 251 -0.28 4.10 -17.70
CA THR A 251 0.48 2.85 -17.71
C THR A 251 -0.06 2.10 -18.93
N ALA A 252 0.79 1.65 -19.85
CA ALA A 252 0.34 0.91 -21.05
C ALA A 252 -0.62 -0.26 -20.73
N GLY A 253 -0.72 -0.65 -19.44
CA GLY A 253 -1.72 -1.55 -18.90
C GLY A 253 -3.09 -0.95 -18.52
N LEU A 254 -3.22 0.34 -18.19
CA LEU A 254 -4.48 1.06 -17.91
C LEU A 254 -5.15 1.58 -19.19
N THR A 255 -4.39 1.97 -20.21
CA THR A 255 -4.89 2.26 -21.57
C THR A 255 -5.34 1.00 -22.30
N LYS A 256 -4.59 -0.11 -22.19
CA LYS A 256 -5.09 -1.43 -22.61
C LYS A 256 -6.31 -1.89 -21.80
N ALA A 257 -6.42 -1.49 -20.54
CA ALA A 257 -7.62 -1.71 -19.73
C ALA A 257 -8.69 -0.63 -19.93
N GLY A 258 -8.51 0.31 -20.86
CA GLY A 258 -9.48 1.32 -21.25
C GLY A 258 -9.99 2.22 -20.13
N LEU A 259 -9.24 2.55 -19.08
CA LEU A 259 -9.74 3.44 -18.02
C LEU A 259 -9.62 4.93 -18.42
N SER A 260 -10.74 5.66 -18.42
CA SER A 260 -10.73 7.12 -18.53
C SER A 260 -10.20 7.76 -17.24
N THR A 261 -9.71 9.01 -17.33
CA THR A 261 -9.34 9.83 -16.17
C THR A 261 -10.47 9.96 -15.13
N ALA A 262 -11.73 9.99 -15.59
CA ALA A 262 -12.90 9.97 -14.73
C ALA A 262 -13.14 8.61 -14.03
N ALA A 263 -12.79 7.49 -14.69
CA ALA A 263 -12.88 6.17 -14.09
C ALA A 263 -11.74 5.90 -13.09
N LEU A 264 -10.55 6.48 -13.32
CA LEU A 264 -9.46 6.58 -12.33
C LEU A 264 -9.88 7.39 -11.10
N ALA A 265 -10.75 8.40 -11.22
CA ALA A 265 -11.24 9.16 -10.06
C ALA A 265 -12.26 8.38 -9.21
N ARG A 266 -13.05 7.49 -9.82
CA ARG A 266 -14.08 6.72 -9.10
C ARG A 266 -13.46 5.57 -8.30
N GLY A 267 -13.51 5.68 -6.97
CA GLY A 267 -13.03 4.64 -6.05
C GLY A 267 -11.57 4.78 -5.63
N THR A 268 -10.75 5.57 -6.32
CA THR A 268 -9.35 5.81 -5.90
C THR A 268 -9.27 6.63 -4.61
N ILE A 269 -10.14 7.62 -4.42
CA ILE A 269 -10.26 8.32 -3.12
C ILE A 269 -10.60 7.32 -2.01
N ALA A 270 -11.53 6.39 -2.26
CA ALA A 270 -11.89 5.38 -1.27
C ALA A 270 -10.72 4.44 -0.99
N PHE A 271 -10.00 4.01 -2.03
CA PHE A 271 -8.81 3.16 -1.88
C PHE A 271 -7.72 3.84 -1.04
N VAL A 272 -7.38 5.09 -1.36
CA VAL A 272 -6.39 5.87 -0.60
C VAL A 272 -6.87 6.14 0.81
N ALA A 273 -8.16 6.41 1.00
CA ALA A 273 -8.74 6.60 2.33
C ALA A 273 -8.71 5.32 3.17
N VAL A 274 -8.89 4.14 2.57
CA VAL A 274 -8.73 2.85 3.26
C VAL A 274 -7.27 2.58 3.56
N TRP A 275 -6.37 2.73 2.58
CA TRP A 275 -4.94 2.51 2.76
C TRP A 275 -4.38 3.39 3.89
N TRP A 276 -4.63 4.69 3.81
CA TRP A 276 -4.09 5.60 4.80
C TRP A 276 -4.89 5.57 6.11
N GLY A 277 -6.22 5.48 6.03
CA GLY A 277 -7.10 5.40 7.20
C GLY A 277 -6.87 4.15 8.04
N SER A 278 -6.51 3.01 7.44
CA SER A 278 -6.16 1.81 8.21
C SER A 278 -4.89 2.01 9.02
N THR A 279 -3.90 2.75 8.51
CA THR A 279 -2.66 3.05 9.25
C THR A 279 -2.93 3.99 10.43
N ILE A 280 -3.82 4.98 10.25
CA ILE A 280 -4.29 5.85 11.34
C ILE A 280 -5.03 5.02 12.39
N PHE A 281 -5.93 4.14 11.95
CA PHE A 281 -6.67 3.28 12.86
C PHE A 281 -5.76 2.33 13.62
N ASP A 282 -4.75 1.73 12.98
CA ASP A 282 -3.76 0.86 13.63
C ASP A 282 -3.10 1.59 14.81
N SER A 283 -2.57 2.79 14.54
CA SER A 283 -1.94 3.63 15.58
C SER A 283 -2.92 4.01 16.69
N ALA A 284 -4.15 4.42 16.35
CA ALA A 284 -5.16 4.79 17.35
C ALA A 284 -5.59 3.59 18.20
N SER A 285 -5.70 2.41 17.57
CA SER A 285 -6.18 1.18 18.19
C SER A 285 -5.15 0.55 19.13
N GLY A 286 -3.86 0.87 18.96
CA GLY A 286 -2.79 0.49 19.87
C GLY A 286 -2.81 1.23 21.21
N SER A 287 -3.51 2.38 21.30
CA SER A 287 -3.50 3.19 22.53
C SER A 287 -4.23 2.52 23.70
N PRO A 288 -3.73 2.64 24.96
CA PRO A 288 -4.39 2.09 26.14
C PRO A 288 -5.82 2.62 26.35
N LEU A 289 -6.06 3.88 25.98
CA LEU A 289 -7.38 4.50 26.05
C LEU A 289 -8.38 3.83 25.11
N TRP A 290 -7.98 3.56 23.86
CA TRP A 290 -8.81 2.85 22.91
C TRP A 290 -9.08 1.42 23.38
N ALA A 291 -8.03 0.70 23.81
CA ALA A 291 -8.15 -0.67 24.29
C ALA A 291 -9.13 -0.77 25.47
N GLY A 292 -9.02 0.13 26.45
CA GLY A 292 -9.95 0.20 27.59
C GLY A 292 -11.38 0.51 27.17
N PHE A 293 -11.57 1.47 26.26
CA PHE A 293 -12.88 1.80 25.72
C PHE A 293 -13.51 0.60 24.98
N ALA A 294 -12.79 -0.01 24.04
CA ALA A 294 -13.29 -1.14 23.26
C ALA A 294 -13.70 -2.31 24.17
N GLN A 295 -12.88 -2.63 25.18
CA GLN A 295 -13.17 -3.68 26.15
C GLN A 295 -14.41 -3.37 27.00
N SER A 296 -14.60 -2.10 27.40
CA SER A 296 -15.74 -1.68 28.25
C SER A 296 -17.11 -1.88 27.59
N THR A 297 -17.16 -1.94 26.26
CA THR A 297 -18.42 -2.09 25.51
C THR A 297 -18.97 -3.52 25.50
N GLY A 298 -18.16 -4.52 25.87
CA GLY A 298 -18.50 -5.94 25.75
C GLY A 298 -18.55 -6.48 24.30
N ALA A 299 -18.29 -5.63 23.30
CA ALA A 299 -18.24 -5.99 21.88
C ALA A 299 -17.03 -5.34 21.16
N PRO A 300 -15.79 -5.67 21.59
CA PRO A 300 -14.59 -4.99 21.11
C PRO A 300 -14.39 -5.08 19.58
N GLU A 301 -14.80 -6.19 18.96
CA GLU A 301 -14.70 -6.39 17.51
C GLU A 301 -15.63 -5.47 16.72
N LEU A 302 -16.86 -5.23 17.21
CA LEU A 302 -17.80 -4.32 16.57
C LEU A 302 -17.31 -2.87 16.70
N VAL A 303 -16.76 -2.51 17.86
CA VAL A 303 -16.17 -1.18 18.09
C VAL A 303 -14.93 -0.98 17.21
N ALA A 304 -14.07 -1.98 17.10
CA ALA A 304 -12.90 -1.94 16.22
C ALA A 304 -13.30 -1.85 14.74
N THR A 305 -14.30 -2.63 14.31
CA THR A 305 -14.83 -2.55 12.94
C THR A 305 -15.42 -1.17 12.64
N ALA A 306 -16.25 -0.64 13.56
CA ALA A 306 -16.83 0.69 13.43
C ALA A 306 -15.78 1.79 13.46
N GLY A 307 -14.73 1.64 14.28
CA GLY A 307 -13.59 2.54 14.34
C GLY A 307 -12.81 2.57 13.03
N LEU A 308 -12.43 1.41 12.50
CA LEU A 308 -11.72 1.28 11.22
C LEU A 308 -12.52 1.92 10.08
N VAL A 309 -13.81 1.56 9.94
CA VAL A 309 -14.68 2.13 8.91
C VAL A 309 -14.89 3.62 9.12
N GLY A 310 -15.08 4.06 10.36
CA GLY A 310 -15.26 5.46 10.74
C GLY A 310 -14.06 6.32 10.37
N VAL A 311 -12.84 5.86 10.66
CA VAL A 311 -11.60 6.55 10.27
C VAL A 311 -11.48 6.62 8.76
N CYS A 312 -11.72 5.52 8.03
CA CYS A 312 -11.68 5.51 6.57
C CYS A 312 -12.70 6.48 5.95
N VAL A 313 -13.92 6.55 6.49
CA VAL A 313 -14.97 7.47 6.04
C VAL A 313 -14.62 8.92 6.38
N LEU A 314 -14.04 9.18 7.56
CA LEU A 314 -13.58 10.51 7.95
C LEU A 314 -12.48 11.02 7.02
N VAL A 315 -11.50 10.17 6.70
CA VAL A 315 -10.47 10.47 5.70
C VAL A 315 -11.12 10.71 4.35
N ALA A 316 -11.98 9.82 3.85
CA ALA A 316 -12.65 10.04 2.56
C ALA A 316 -13.47 11.35 2.52
N GLY A 317 -14.13 11.70 3.63
CA GLY A 317 -14.94 12.90 3.78
C GLY A 317 -14.11 14.19 3.82
N SER A 318 -13.01 14.21 4.58
CA SER A 318 -12.10 15.36 4.65
C SER A 318 -11.43 15.63 3.29
N LEU A 319 -11.07 14.56 2.58
CA LEU A 319 -10.53 14.65 1.23
C LEU A 319 -11.58 15.25 0.30
N ARG A 320 -12.80 14.71 0.26
CA ARG A 320 -13.89 15.27 -0.56
C ARG A 320 -14.19 16.73 -0.24
N TRP A 321 -14.11 17.11 1.03
CA TRP A 321 -14.38 18.47 1.48
C TRP A 321 -13.31 19.46 1.02
N THR A 322 -12.03 19.06 1.03
CA THR A 322 -10.91 19.90 0.59
C THR A 322 -10.77 19.94 -0.94
N THR A 323 -11.30 18.94 -1.65
CA THR A 323 -11.14 18.77 -3.11
C THR A 323 -12.20 19.42 -3.98
N ARG A 324 -13.03 20.35 -3.49
CA ARG A 324 -14.28 20.80 -4.16
C ARG A 324 -14.14 21.17 -5.66
N ARG A 325 -12.92 21.37 -6.18
CA ARG A 325 -12.61 21.62 -7.60
C ARG A 325 -11.50 20.76 -8.24
N ALA A 326 -10.77 19.93 -7.49
CA ALA A 326 -9.63 19.16 -8.02
C ALA A 326 -9.52 17.76 -7.37
N ASP A 327 -9.43 16.69 -8.16
CA ASP A 327 -9.27 15.32 -7.64
C ASP A 327 -7.86 15.12 -7.05
N ILE A 328 -7.70 15.21 -5.72
CA ILE A 328 -6.38 15.08 -5.05
C ILE A 328 -6.00 13.63 -4.70
N ALA A 329 -6.70 12.61 -5.20
CA ALA A 329 -6.42 11.23 -4.81
C ALA A 329 -4.96 10.82 -5.06
N LEU A 330 -4.39 11.24 -6.20
CA LEU A 330 -2.99 10.96 -6.54
C LEU A 330 -1.98 11.76 -5.69
N PRO A 331 -2.14 13.08 -5.47
CA PRO A 331 -1.32 13.83 -4.51
C PRO A 331 -1.23 13.26 -3.09
N LEU A 332 -2.16 12.40 -2.67
CA LEU A 332 -2.14 11.77 -1.34
C LEU A 332 -1.36 10.45 -1.30
N VAL A 333 -1.09 9.83 -2.45
CA VAL A 333 -0.33 8.58 -2.53
C VAL A 333 1.06 8.70 -1.88
N PRO A 334 1.84 9.79 -2.07
CA PRO A 334 3.08 10.01 -1.32
C PRO A 334 2.90 9.97 0.20
N ILE A 335 1.79 10.52 0.70
CA ILE A 335 1.50 10.61 2.13
C ILE A 335 1.16 9.21 2.66
N ALA A 336 0.24 8.50 2.00
CA ALA A 336 -0.10 7.13 2.36
C ALA A 336 1.13 6.20 2.37
N ALA A 337 1.96 6.27 1.32
CA ALA A 337 3.20 5.48 1.25
C ALA A 337 4.21 5.87 2.32
N GLY A 338 4.39 7.18 2.59
CA GLY A 338 5.26 7.69 3.64
C GLY A 338 4.83 7.20 5.02
N TYR A 339 3.53 7.20 5.31
CA TYR A 339 2.98 6.66 6.56
C TYR A 339 3.16 5.16 6.68
N THR A 340 2.86 4.37 5.65
CA THR A 340 3.08 2.92 5.68
C THR A 340 4.55 2.58 5.93
N LEU A 341 5.47 3.28 5.26
CA LEU A 341 6.91 3.07 5.49
C LEU A 341 7.33 3.49 6.89
N ALA A 342 6.86 4.63 7.41
CA ALA A 342 7.16 5.04 8.77
C ALA A 342 6.63 4.01 9.80
N HIS A 343 5.37 3.59 9.65
CA HIS A 343 4.73 2.73 10.63
C HIS A 343 5.29 1.30 10.63
N TYR A 344 5.60 0.75 9.46
CA TYR A 344 5.97 -0.67 9.34
C TYR A 344 7.44 -0.92 8.96
N ALA A 345 8.31 0.10 8.87
CA ALA A 345 9.72 -0.11 8.56
C ALA A 345 10.43 -1.02 9.56
N SER A 346 10.19 -0.83 10.87
CA SER A 346 10.78 -1.68 11.91
C SER A 346 10.31 -3.13 11.75
N LEU A 347 9.02 -3.34 11.51
CA LEU A 347 8.43 -4.65 11.25
C LEU A 347 9.11 -5.32 10.05
N LEU A 348 9.30 -4.59 8.93
CA LEU A 348 9.96 -5.15 7.76
C LEU A 348 11.42 -5.52 8.02
N VAL A 349 12.16 -4.70 8.76
CA VAL A 349 13.58 -4.92 9.06
C VAL A 349 13.78 -6.09 10.03
N VAL A 350 12.92 -6.21 11.04
CA VAL A 350 13.03 -7.23 12.10
C VAL A 350 12.36 -8.54 11.70
N GLU A 351 11.09 -8.49 11.27
CA GLU A 351 10.31 -9.69 10.97
C GLU A 351 10.48 -10.16 9.52
N GLY A 352 10.98 -9.31 8.62
CA GLY A 352 11.25 -9.68 7.22
C GLY A 352 12.24 -10.85 7.11
N PRO A 353 13.43 -10.78 7.74
CA PRO A 353 14.37 -11.90 7.79
C PRO A 353 13.78 -13.13 8.49
N ARG A 354 13.02 -12.96 9.58
CA ARG A 354 12.37 -14.08 10.28
C ARG A 354 11.40 -14.84 9.36
N GLY A 355 10.65 -14.15 8.52
CA GLY A 355 9.81 -14.76 7.49
C GLY A 355 10.60 -15.63 6.51
N LEU A 356 11.81 -15.19 6.12
CA LEU A 356 12.69 -16.00 5.27
C LEU A 356 13.12 -17.26 6.01
N TRP A 357 13.50 -17.14 7.28
CA TRP A 357 13.91 -18.27 8.12
C TRP A 357 12.80 -19.31 8.30
N LEU A 358 11.57 -18.87 8.55
CA LEU A 358 10.43 -19.78 8.63
C LEU A 358 10.16 -20.48 7.29
N LEU A 359 10.36 -19.77 6.17
CA LEU A 359 10.21 -20.33 4.83
C LEU A 359 11.26 -21.41 4.51
N VAL A 360 12.55 -21.18 4.80
CA VAL A 360 13.63 -22.15 4.51
C VAL A 360 13.79 -23.23 5.58
N GLY A 361 13.54 -22.90 6.86
CA GLY A 361 13.77 -23.79 8.00
C GLY A 361 12.90 -25.05 7.97
N GLN A 362 11.73 -24.98 7.34
CA GLN A 362 10.88 -26.16 7.13
C GLN A 362 11.50 -27.22 6.20
N TRP A 363 12.48 -26.83 5.38
CA TRP A 363 13.15 -27.70 4.41
C TRP A 363 14.58 -28.09 4.85
N ALA A 364 15.03 -27.58 5.99
CA ALA A 364 16.33 -27.92 6.55
C ALA A 364 16.29 -29.33 7.18
N PRO A 365 17.24 -30.23 6.85
CA PRO A 365 17.30 -31.55 7.46
C PRO A 365 17.54 -31.41 8.97
N GLY A 366 16.66 -31.97 9.80
CA GLY A 366 16.93 -32.16 11.22
C GLY A 366 18.06 -33.15 11.44
N ALA A 367 18.81 -32.97 12.53
CA ALA A 367 19.86 -33.88 12.95
C ALA A 367 19.39 -35.35 13.05
N ASP A 368 18.08 -35.57 13.25
CA ASP A 368 17.47 -36.90 13.41
C ASP A 368 16.48 -37.28 12.27
N GLY A 369 16.50 -36.57 11.14
CA GLY A 369 15.62 -36.87 9.99
C GLY A 369 14.18 -36.35 10.08
N GLY A 370 13.83 -35.57 11.11
CA GLY A 370 12.62 -34.72 11.18
C GLY A 370 12.87 -33.28 10.71
N SER A 371 11.83 -32.44 10.65
CA SER A 371 11.99 -30.98 10.42
C SER A 371 12.82 -30.38 11.56
N SER A 372 13.99 -29.82 11.25
CA SER A 372 14.90 -29.30 12.27
C SER A 372 14.24 -28.18 13.08
N GLY A 373 14.43 -28.18 14.40
CA GLY A 373 14.30 -26.99 15.24
C GLY A 373 15.40 -25.99 14.90
N PHE A 374 15.29 -25.35 13.74
CA PHE A 374 16.25 -24.36 13.27
C PHE A 374 16.09 -23.10 14.11
N VAL A 375 17.05 -22.83 15.00
CA VAL A 375 17.04 -21.64 15.86
C VAL A 375 17.20 -20.42 14.97
N ALA A 376 16.21 -19.54 14.96
CA ALA A 376 16.32 -18.26 14.26
C ALA A 376 17.55 -17.50 14.79
N PRO A 377 18.43 -16.99 13.92
CA PRO A 377 19.56 -16.20 14.38
C PRO A 377 19.06 -14.94 15.07
N ASP A 378 19.86 -14.45 16.02
CA ASP A 378 19.63 -13.14 16.64
C ASP A 378 19.62 -12.07 15.54
N VAL A 379 18.43 -11.57 15.21
CA VAL A 379 18.27 -10.48 14.25
C VAL A 379 18.68 -9.21 14.98
N ALA A 380 19.68 -8.51 14.44
CA ALA A 380 20.12 -7.24 15.01
C ALA A 380 18.93 -6.27 15.08
N VAL A 381 18.54 -5.91 16.30
CA VAL A 381 17.50 -4.92 16.55
C VAL A 381 18.06 -3.53 16.19
N PRO A 382 17.45 -2.79 15.25
CA PRO A 382 17.93 -1.47 14.89
C PRO A 382 17.82 -0.50 16.08
N ASP A 383 18.76 0.43 16.18
CA ASP A 383 18.73 1.51 17.17
C ASP A 383 17.39 2.29 17.07
N PRO A 384 16.62 2.43 18.17
CA PRO A 384 15.38 3.21 18.19
C PRO A 384 15.52 4.62 17.62
N ALA A 385 16.66 5.28 17.84
CA ALA A 385 16.92 6.60 17.28
C ALA A 385 16.97 6.58 15.75
N VAL A 386 17.55 5.54 15.15
CA VAL A 386 17.60 5.37 13.69
C VAL A 386 16.20 5.12 13.13
N ILE A 387 15.40 4.27 13.80
CA ILE A 387 14.00 4.03 13.42
C ILE A 387 13.20 5.32 13.46
N ALA A 388 13.31 6.10 14.53
CA ALA A 388 12.63 7.38 14.67
C ALA A 388 13.02 8.38 13.57
N VAL A 389 14.30 8.45 13.21
CA VAL A 389 14.76 9.31 12.09
C VAL A 389 14.17 8.83 10.76
N VAL A 390 14.18 7.53 10.47
CA VAL A 390 13.59 6.96 9.25
C VAL A 390 12.09 7.27 9.20
N GLN A 391 11.38 7.11 10.31
CA GLN A 391 9.96 7.43 10.44
C GLN A 391 9.67 8.89 10.10
N VAL A 392 10.37 9.83 10.74
CA VAL A 392 10.21 11.26 10.49
C VAL A 392 10.53 11.61 9.04
N VAL A 393 11.62 11.07 8.48
CA VAL A 393 12.01 11.31 7.09
C VAL A 393 10.96 10.79 6.11
N CYS A 394 10.42 9.58 6.32
CA CYS A 394 9.36 9.01 5.49
C CYS A 394 8.09 9.88 5.51
N ILE A 395 7.66 10.33 6.69
CA ILE A 395 6.49 11.22 6.85
C ILE A 395 6.74 12.55 6.15
N VAL A 396 7.87 13.21 6.42
CA VAL A 396 8.19 14.53 5.87
C VAL A 396 8.32 14.48 4.35
N LEU A 397 9.03 13.50 3.79
CA LEU A 397 9.17 13.33 2.34
C LEU A 397 7.83 13.03 1.67
N GLY A 398 7.00 12.18 2.28
CA GLY A 398 5.64 11.90 1.81
C GLY A 398 4.81 13.18 1.71
N HIS A 399 4.77 14.00 2.77
CA HIS A 399 4.03 15.26 2.77
C HIS A 399 4.61 16.29 1.79
N LEU A 400 5.94 16.43 1.72
CA LEU A 400 6.58 17.34 0.77
C LEU A 400 6.20 16.99 -0.68
N VAL A 401 6.34 15.72 -1.07
CA VAL A 401 5.97 15.27 -2.43
C VAL A 401 4.47 15.41 -2.65
N GLY A 402 3.64 15.15 -1.65
CA GLY A 402 2.20 15.32 -1.72
C GLY A 402 1.76 16.77 -1.93
N VAL A 403 2.34 17.72 -1.18
CA VAL A 403 2.10 19.17 -1.32
C VAL A 403 2.53 19.65 -2.70
N LEU A 404 3.71 19.24 -3.17
CA LEU A 404 4.20 19.56 -4.51
C LEU A 404 3.24 19.05 -5.60
N ALA A 405 2.77 17.81 -5.48
CA ALA A 405 1.85 17.22 -6.43
C ALA A 405 0.46 17.88 -6.40
N ALA A 406 -0.03 18.24 -5.21
CA ALA A 406 -1.30 18.93 -5.04
C ALA A 406 -1.26 20.33 -5.66
N HIS A 407 -0.20 21.08 -5.39
CA HIS A 407 -0.03 22.43 -5.92
C HIS A 407 0.11 22.43 -7.45
N ASP A 408 0.99 21.59 -8.00
CA ASP A 408 1.14 21.47 -9.45
C ASP A 408 -0.17 21.08 -10.14
N ARG A 409 -0.98 20.23 -9.50
CA ARG A 409 -2.29 19.85 -10.02
C ARG A 409 -3.32 20.98 -9.95
N ALA A 410 -3.35 21.74 -8.86
CA ALA A 410 -4.26 22.88 -8.73
C ALA A 410 -3.97 23.96 -9.79
N LEU A 411 -2.69 24.23 -10.05
CA LEU A 411 -2.27 25.12 -11.14
C LEU A 411 -2.74 24.61 -12.52
N ARG A 412 -2.66 23.30 -12.78
CA ARG A 412 -3.18 22.70 -14.02
C ARG A 412 -4.70 22.74 -14.13
N ALA A 413 -5.41 22.64 -13.01
CA ALA A 413 -6.87 22.64 -12.98
C ALA A 413 -7.47 24.04 -13.20
N ALA A 414 -6.70 25.11 -13.01
CA ALA A 414 -7.14 26.49 -13.11
C ALA A 414 -6.27 27.32 -14.08
N PRO A 415 -6.17 26.93 -15.37
CA PRO A 415 -5.34 27.64 -16.34
C PRO A 415 -5.78 29.10 -16.49
N GLY A 416 -4.83 30.03 -16.42
CA GLY A 416 -5.07 31.48 -16.56
C GLY A 416 -5.70 32.17 -15.35
N ARG A 417 -6.03 31.43 -14.27
CA ARG A 417 -6.52 32.01 -13.02
C ARG A 417 -5.36 32.68 -12.26
N GLN A 418 -5.65 33.79 -11.57
CA GLN A 418 -4.65 34.46 -10.75
C GLN A 418 -4.09 33.51 -9.69
N HIS A 419 -2.76 33.48 -9.56
CA HIS A 419 -2.06 32.57 -8.65
C HIS A 419 -2.56 32.68 -7.20
N THR A 420 -2.86 33.89 -6.71
CA THR A 420 -3.41 34.14 -5.38
C THR A 420 -4.76 33.45 -5.14
N LEU A 421 -5.61 33.36 -6.16
CA LEU A 421 -6.89 32.66 -6.08
C LEU A 421 -6.72 31.13 -6.10
N VAL A 422 -5.67 30.62 -6.76
CA VAL A 422 -5.32 29.20 -6.70
C VAL A 422 -4.84 28.84 -5.29
N LEU A 423 -3.95 29.65 -4.70
CA LEU A 423 -3.51 29.47 -3.31
C LEU A 423 -4.67 29.51 -2.32
N ALA A 424 -5.62 30.43 -2.50
CA ALA A 424 -6.80 30.51 -1.64
C ALA A 424 -7.67 29.24 -1.71
N ASP A 425 -7.79 28.63 -2.88
CA ASP A 425 -8.51 27.36 -3.07
C ASP A 425 -7.74 26.17 -2.44
N GLU A 426 -6.43 26.28 -2.23
CA GLU A 426 -5.57 25.25 -1.60
C GLU A 426 -5.53 25.32 -0.07
N LEU A 427 -5.83 26.48 0.54
CA LEU A 427 -5.73 26.71 1.99
C LEU A 427 -6.44 25.63 2.84
N PRO A 428 -7.69 25.20 2.54
CA PRO A 428 -8.34 24.14 3.30
C PRO A 428 -7.57 22.81 3.26
N GLY A 429 -6.99 22.48 2.10
CA GLY A 429 -6.19 21.27 1.92
C GLY A 429 -4.88 21.32 2.70
N VAL A 430 -4.20 22.46 2.69
CA VAL A 430 -2.95 22.66 3.46
C VAL A 430 -3.22 22.54 4.96
N LEU A 431 -4.25 23.23 5.46
CA LEU A 431 -4.63 23.15 6.88
C LEU A 431 -4.94 21.70 7.29
N LEU A 432 -5.67 20.97 6.44
CA LEU A 432 -5.94 19.55 6.66
C LEU A 432 -4.65 18.73 6.72
N MET A 433 -3.69 18.97 5.82
CA MET A 433 -2.39 18.28 5.84
C MET A 433 -1.56 18.60 7.10
N VAL A 434 -1.60 19.84 7.60
CA VAL A 434 -0.93 20.20 8.85
C VAL A 434 -1.54 19.45 10.03
N VAL A 435 -2.88 19.43 10.13
CA VAL A 435 -3.60 18.69 11.18
C VAL A 435 -3.27 17.21 11.11
N TYR A 436 -3.22 16.64 9.90
CA TYR A 436 -2.88 15.23 9.70
C TYR A 436 -1.43 14.89 9.99
N THR A 437 -0.50 15.77 9.66
CA THR A 437 0.92 15.58 10.03
C THR A 437 1.09 15.60 11.53
N TRP A 438 0.46 16.57 12.20
CA TRP A 438 0.48 16.68 13.64
C TRP A 438 -0.16 15.44 14.29
N ALA A 439 -1.36 15.05 13.86
CA ALA A 439 -2.08 13.91 14.41
C ALA A 439 -1.35 12.59 14.16
N GLY A 440 -0.75 12.41 12.99
CA GLY A 440 0.01 11.20 12.69
C GLY A 440 1.31 11.09 13.47
N LEU A 441 2.06 12.19 13.64
CA LEU A 441 3.23 12.21 14.52
C LEU A 441 2.83 12.00 15.99
N PHE A 442 1.69 12.57 16.41
CA PHE A 442 1.15 12.35 17.74
C PHE A 442 0.82 10.87 17.95
N LEU A 443 0.05 10.26 17.03
CA LEU A 443 -0.31 8.85 17.11
C LEU A 443 0.91 7.92 17.02
N LEU A 444 1.98 8.30 16.32
CA LEU A 444 3.17 7.46 16.19
C LEU A 444 4.00 7.39 17.48
N PHE A 445 4.03 8.48 18.26
CA PHE A 445 4.92 8.59 19.42
C PHE A 445 4.20 8.68 20.77
N ALA A 446 2.90 8.99 20.77
CA ALA A 446 2.09 9.06 21.98
C ALA A 446 1.13 7.87 22.16
N ALA A 447 0.98 7.00 21.16
CA ALA A 447 0.14 5.79 21.26
C ALA A 447 0.82 4.66 22.02
#